data_AF-A0A7X7P7U7-F1
#
_entry.id   AF-A0A7X7P7U7-F1
#
_cell.length_a   1.000
_cell.length_b   1.000
_cell.length_c   1.000
_cell.angle_alpha   90.00
_cell.angle_beta   90.00
_cell.angle_gamma   90.00
#
_symmetry.space_group_name_H-M   'P 1'
#
loop_
_entity.id
_entity.type
_entity.pdbx_description
1 polymer ?
#
loop_
_entity_poly.entity_id
_entity_poly.type
_entity_poly.pdbx_seq_one_letter_code
_entity_poly.pdbx_strand_id
1 'polypeptide(L)' 'MALKNEYLQKVYENVVLKNKGENEFHQAVIEFLESLEPVLEKDPGLAKTGILERIVEPERLIQFRVSWVDDAGN' A
#
# COMPACT_ATOMS: atom_id res chain seq x y z
N MET A 1 11.75 5.51 10.91
CA MET A 1 10.77 6.56 11.22
C MET A 1 9.52 5.85 11.74
N ALA A 2 8.75 6.48 12.61
CA ALA A 2 7.62 5.82 13.27
C ALA A 2 6.39 6.69 13.04
N LEU A 3 5.40 6.14 12.34
CA LEU A 3 4.05 6.69 12.27
C LEU A 3 3.62 7.04 13.70
N LYS A 4 3.26 8.29 13.95
CA LYS A 4 2.80 8.79 15.26
C LYS A 4 1.30 8.66 15.41
N ASN A 5 0.58 8.70 14.29
CA ASN A 5 -0.87 8.61 14.26
C ASN A 5 -1.34 7.15 14.34
N GLU A 6 -2.17 6.82 15.34
CA GLU A 6 -2.69 5.46 15.59
C GLU A 6 -3.50 4.92 14.40
N TYR A 7 -4.26 5.77 13.71
CA TYR A 7 -5.03 5.36 12.54
C TYR A 7 -4.09 4.95 11.39
N LEU A 8 -3.03 5.72 11.13
CA LEU A 8 -2.06 5.37 10.08
C LEU A 8 -1.30 4.08 10.41
N GLN A 9 -0.93 3.88 11.67
CA GLN A 9 -0.32 2.63 12.13
C GLN A 9 -1.24 1.44 11.82
N LYS A 10 -2.53 1.56 12.15
CA LYS A 10 -3.52 0.52 11.87
C LYS A 10 -3.69 0.25 10.37
N VAL A 11 -3.68 1.29 9.53
CA VAL A 11 -3.72 1.13 8.07
C VAL A 11 -2.49 0.35 7.60
N TYR A 12 -1.29 0.74 8.05
CA TYR A 12 -0.05 0.08 7.68
C TYR A 12 0.01 -1.40 8.12
N GLU A 13 -0.38 -1.70 9.36
CA GLU A 13 -0.44 -3.06 9.88
C GLU A 13 -1.35 -3.95 9.03
N ASN A 14 -2.52 -3.43 8.63
CA ASN A 14 -3.44 -4.15 7.75
C ASN A 14 -2.82 -4.44 6.38
N VAL A 15 -2.05 -3.50 5.82
CA VAL A 15 -1.32 -3.69 4.56
C VAL A 15 -0.29 -4.81 4.68
N VAL A 16 0.56 -4.76 5.71
CA VAL A 16 1.60 -5.79 5.94
C VAL A 16 0.98 -7.18 6.15
N LEU A 17 -0.14 -7.26 6.86
CA LEU A 17 -0.85 -8.51 7.12
C LEU A 17 -1.42 -9.15 5.84
N LYS A 18 -1.97 -8.33 4.92
CA LYS A 18 -2.55 -8.80 3.66
C LYS A 18 -1.51 -9.13 2.60
N ASN A 19 -0.42 -8.38 2.54
CA ASN A 19 0.53 -8.40 1.43
C ASN A 19 1.89 -9.00 1.84
N LYS A 20 1.86 -10.16 2.52
CA LYS A 20 3.08 -10.75 3.09
C LYS A 20 4.14 -11.04 2.03
N GLY A 21 5.38 -10.62 2.29
CA GLY A 21 6.53 -10.86 1.42
C GLY A 21 6.78 -9.77 0.37
N GLU A 22 5.92 -8.75 0.28
CA GLU A 22 6.09 -7.62 -0.64
C GLU A 22 6.86 -6.46 0.03
N ASN A 23 8.14 -6.66 0.34
CA ASN A 23 8.92 -5.72 1.14
C ASN A 23 9.02 -4.32 0.50
N GLU A 24 9.20 -4.27 -0.83
CA GLU A 24 9.28 -3.02 -1.59
C GLU A 24 7.95 -2.26 -1.54
N PHE A 25 6.83 -2.99 -1.59
CA PHE A 25 5.50 -2.41 -1.44
C PHE A 25 5.29 -1.89 -0.01
N HIS A 26 5.66 -2.67 1.00
CA HIS A 26 5.57 -2.23 2.41
C HIS A 26 6.37 -0.96 2.66
N GLN A 27 7.59 -0.88 2.11
CA GLN A 27 8.43 0.31 2.21
C GLN A 27 7.75 1.52 1.56
N ALA A 28 7.27 1.37 0.32
CA ALA A 28 6.61 2.47 -0.39
C ALA A 28 5.36 2.96 0.36
N VAL A 29 4.58 2.05 0.94
CA VAL A 29 3.39 2.41 1.72
C VAL A 29 3.75 3.14 3.02
N ILE A 30 4.76 2.70 3.77
CA ILE A 30 5.12 3.41 5.02
C ILE A 30 5.64 4.82 4.73
N GLU A 31 6.50 4.99 3.73
CA GLU A 31 7.02 6.31 3.34
C GLU A 31 5.89 7.25 2.87
N PHE A 32 4.94 6.70 2.11
CA PHE A 32 3.74 7.43 1.70
C PHE A 32 2.88 7.87 2.88
N LEU A 33 2.57 6.96 3.82
CA LEU A 33 1.74 7.28 4.99
C LEU A 33 2.41 8.30 5.90
N GLU A 34 3.73 8.21 6.11
CA GLU A 34 4.51 9.20 6.85
C GLU A 34 4.42 10.59 6.21
N SER A 35 4.46 10.68 4.88
CA SER A 35 4.30 11.96 4.17
C SER A 35 2.90 12.57 4.31
N LEU A 36 1.87 11.76 4.58
CA LEU A 36 0.48 12.19 4.72
C LEU A 36 0.07 12.56 6.15
N GLU A 37 0.90 12.30 7.17
CA GLU A 37 0.61 12.69 8.55
C GLU A 37 0.16 14.15 8.70
N PRO A 38 0.87 15.15 8.15
CA PRO A 38 0.48 16.56 8.29
C PRO A 38 -0.84 16.91 7.57
N VAL A 39 -1.23 16.12 6.57
CA VAL A 39 -2.49 16.30 5.84
C VAL A 39 -3.65 15.76 6.67
N LEU A 40 -3.47 14.59 7.28
CA LEU A 40 -4.46 13.98 8.15
C LEU A 40 -4.72 14.83 9.40
N GLU A 41 -3.69 15.48 9.94
CA GLU A 41 -3.84 16.43 11.06
C GLU A 41 -4.69 17.66 10.69
N LYS A 42 -4.59 18.13 9.44
CA LYS A 42 -5.36 19.28 8.94
C LYS A 42 -6.79 18.92 8.55
N ASP A 43 -6.99 17.71 8.02
CA ASP A 43 -8.32 17.19 7.67
C ASP A 43 -8.53 15.77 8.25
N PRO A 44 -9.01 15.69 9.50
CA PRO A 44 -9.36 14.42 10.13
C PRO A 44 -10.53 13.70 9.43
N GLY A 45 -11.25 14.34 8.51
CA GLY A 45 -12.32 13.73 7.72
C GLY A 45 -11.83 12.61 6.81
N LEU A 46 -10.54 12.63 6.42
CA LEU A 46 -9.92 11.59 5.60
C LEU A 46 -9.92 10.21 6.29
N ALA A 47 -9.70 10.18 7.61
CA ALA A 47 -9.81 8.94 8.38
C ALA A 47 -11.25 8.43 8.44
N LYS A 48 -12.22 9.33 8.61
CA LYS A 48 -13.65 8.95 8.71
C LYS A 48 -14.21 8.35 7.42
N THR A 49 -13.69 8.80 6.28
CA THR A 49 -14.12 8.33 4.96
C THR A 49 -13.37 7.08 4.51
N GLY A 50 -12.39 6.61 5.27
CA GLY A 50 -11.60 5.42 4.95
C GLY A 50 -10.87 5.54 3.61
N ILE A 51 -10.41 6.75 3.25
CA ILE A 51 -9.73 6.99 1.96
C ILE A 51 -8.38 6.28 1.93
N LEU A 52 -7.63 6.28 3.02
CA LEU A 52 -6.27 5.74 3.03
C LEU A 52 -6.27 4.21 2.88
N GLU A 53 -7.24 3.50 3.46
CA GLU A 53 -7.43 2.06 3.28
C GLU A 53 -7.73 1.70 1.83
N ARG A 54 -8.46 2.56 1.12
CA ARG A 54 -8.82 2.34 -0.28
C ARG A 54 -7.67 2.66 -1.22
N ILE A 55 -6.85 3.66 -0.91
CA ILE A 55 -5.70 4.04 -1.74
C ILE A 55 -4.60 2.98 -1.70
N VAL A 56 -4.36 2.36 -0.54
CA VAL A 56 -3.33 1.32 -0.40
C VAL A 56 -3.78 -0.05 -0.92
N GLU A 57 -5.04 -0.21 -1.31
CA GLU A 57 -5.58 -1.44 -1.88
C GLU A 57 -5.84 -1.24 -3.38
N PRO A 58 -5.22 -2.02 -4.27
CA PRO A 58 -5.48 -1.89 -5.70
C PRO A 58 -6.92 -2.27 -6.02
N GLU A 59 -7.62 -1.42 -6.78
CA GLU A 59 -8.98 -1.72 -7.25
C GLU A 59 -9.03 -2.97 -8.15
N ARG A 60 -7.93 -3.25 -8.85
CA ARG A 60 -7.76 -4.43 -9.70
C ARG A 60 -6.29 -4.80 -9.82
N LEU A 61 -6.00 -6.09 -9.63
CA LEU A 61 -4.69 -6.69 -9.89
C LEU A 61 -4.88 -7.79 -10.94
N ILE A 62 -4.05 -7.78 -11.98
CA ILE A 62 -4.08 -8.77 -13.05
C ILE A 62 -2.70 -9.42 -13.16
N GLN A 63 -2.64 -10.72 -12.94
CA GLN A 63 -1.46 -11.54 -13.13
C GLN A 63 -1.79 -12.64 -14.14
N PHE A 64 -0.96 -12.80 -15.17
CA PHE A 64 -1.20 -13.76 -16.24
C PHE A 64 0.10 -14.31 -16.80
N ARG A 65 0.02 -15.52 -17.37
CA ARG A 65 1.15 -16.17 -18.02
C ARG A 65 1.41 -15.53 -19.38
N VAL A 66 2.67 -15.18 -19.64
CA VAL A 66 3.15 -14.80 -20.97
C VAL A 66 3.90 -15.99 -21.55
N SER A 67 3.31 -16.63 -22.57
CA SER A 67 3.97 -17.68 -23.33
C SER A 67 4.79 -17.07 -24.45
N TRP A 68 6.03 -17.51 -24.59
CA TRP A 68 6.97 -17.09 -25.63
C TRP A 68 7.78 -18.30 -26.06
N VAL A 69 8.46 -18.18 -27.19
CA VAL A 69 9.38 -19.20 -27.73
C VAL A 69 10.73 -18.51 -27.92
N ASP A 70 11.81 -19.14 -27.46
CA ASP A 70 13.17 -18.66 -27.59
C ASP A 70 13.73 -18.88 -29.01
N ASP A 71 14.93 -18.36 -29.27
CA ASP A 71 15.57 -18.47 -30.59
C ASP A 71 15.91 -19.92 -31.00
N ALA A 72 15.99 -20.84 -30.03
CA ALA A 72 16.21 -22.28 -30.26
C ALA A 72 14.90 -23.06 -30.41
N GLY A 73 13.75 -22.40 -30.31
CA GLY A 73 12.43 -23.01 -30.45
C GLY A 73 11.83 -23.59 -29.15
N ASN A 74 12.37 -23.24 -27.97
CA ASN A 74 11.85 -23.68 -26.66
C ASN A 74 10.91 -22.67 -26.00
#